data_AF-A0A6L9LTA4-F1
#
_entry.id   AF-A0A6L9LTA4-F1
#
_cell.length_a   1.000
_cell.length_b   1.000
_cell.length_c   1.000
_cell.angle_alpha   90.00
_cell.angle_beta   90.00
_cell.angle_gamma   90.00
#
_symmetry.space_group_name_H-M   'P 1'
#
loop_
_entity.id
_entity.type
_entity.pdbx_description
1 polymer ?
#
loop_
_entity_poly.entity_id
_entity_poly.type
_entity_poly.pdbx_seq_one_letter_code
_entity_poly.pdbx_strand_id
1 'polypeptide(L)'
;MSLHVLKSRRCLLGNLIAVFFVLLAGFAVVMGGVLTGRQDAEIGLSGLVSVKGTVSLSDLELSTAEVSSINTVVDRHRDTFTRVILTIDVQDGVDRIERSTVLAWSMALVTNGNCEVRSWNRTVKRDTLVKQMVSYVNKAAREYTNFKRYPDIEQNFKTLYI
;
A
#
# COMPACT_ATOMS: atom_id res chain seq x y z
N MET A 1 37.78 -57.46 8.33
CA MET A 1 36.95 -56.45 9.03
C MET A 1 37.80 -55.20 9.17
N SER A 2 37.50 -53.99 8.69
CA SER A 2 36.26 -53.41 8.17
C SER A 2 36.58 -52.18 7.30
N LEU A 3 36.77 -52.35 5.99
CA LEU A 3 36.85 -51.24 5.01
C LEU A 3 35.46 -50.66 4.65
N HIS A 4 34.38 -51.34 5.04
CA HIS A 4 33.00 -50.91 4.78
C HIS A 4 32.49 -49.77 5.68
N VAL A 5 33.15 -49.51 6.82
CA VAL A 5 32.65 -48.52 7.81
C VAL A 5 33.00 -47.07 7.41
N LEU A 6 34.11 -46.86 6.70
CA LEU A 6 34.57 -45.52 6.29
C LEU A 6 33.78 -44.94 5.10
N LYS A 7 33.26 -45.79 4.21
CA LYS A 7 32.49 -45.34 3.03
C LYS A 7 31.08 -44.88 3.39
N SER A 8 30.46 -45.49 4.40
CA SER A 8 29.13 -45.15 4.89
C SER A 8 29.06 -43.76 5.54
N ARG A 9 30.11 -43.36 6.30
CA ARG A 9 30.15 -42.04 6.97
C ARG A 9 30.30 -40.86 6.00
N ARG A 10 31.00 -41.03 4.88
CA ARG A 10 31.15 -39.97 3.86
C ARG A 10 29.86 -39.74 3.06
N CYS A 11 29.07 -40.79 2.84
CA CYS A 11 27.79 -40.70 2.13
C CYS A 11 26.71 -40.01 2.99
N LEU A 12 26.70 -40.29 4.30
CA LEU A 12 25.79 -39.64 5.26
C LEU A 12 26.11 -38.14 5.42
N LEU A 13 27.39 -37.76 5.47
CA LEU A 13 27.79 -36.36 5.57
C LEU A 13 27.42 -35.56 4.31
N GLY A 14 27.61 -36.14 3.13
CA GLY A 14 27.24 -35.51 1.84
C GLY A 14 25.73 -35.28 1.70
N ASN A 15 24.92 -36.25 2.14
CA ASN A 15 23.46 -36.10 2.15
C ASN A 15 22.97 -35.05 3.16
N LEU A 16 23.62 -34.93 4.32
CA LEU A 16 23.27 -33.92 5.33
C LEU A 16 23.54 -32.49 4.83
N ILE A 17 24.66 -32.29 4.13
CA ILE A 17 24.99 -31.00 3.51
C ILE A 17 23.99 -30.66 2.39
N ALA A 18 23.64 -31.64 1.55
CA ALA A 18 22.66 -31.44 0.47
C ALA A 18 21.27 -31.06 1.00
N VAL A 19 20.79 -31.72 2.06
CA VAL A 19 19.50 -31.39 2.71
C VAL A 19 19.53 -30.00 3.34
N PHE A 20 20.65 -29.60 3.94
CA PHE A 20 20.82 -28.26 4.51
C PHE A 20 20.75 -27.15 3.44
N PHE A 21 21.38 -27.36 2.27
CA PHE A 21 21.30 -26.41 1.15
C PHE A 21 19.90 -26.34 0.50
N VAL A 22 19.17 -27.45 0.41
CA VAL A 22 17.79 -27.47 -0.09
C VAL A 22 16.84 -26.75 0.87
N LEU A 23 17.02 -26.91 2.18
CA LEU A 23 16.23 -26.18 3.20
C LEU A 23 16.53 -24.68 3.20
N LEU A 24 17.79 -24.27 3.03
CA LEU A 24 18.17 -22.85 2.91
C LEU A 24 17.65 -22.21 1.61
N ALA A 25 17.69 -22.92 0.49
CA ALA A 25 17.11 -22.45 -0.77
C ALA A 25 15.57 -22.33 -0.66
N GLY A 26 14.90 -23.28 -0.01
CA GLY A 26 13.46 -23.20 0.27
C GLY A 26 13.09 -22.01 1.16
N PHE A 27 13.89 -21.72 2.18
CA PHE A 27 13.67 -20.57 3.05
C PHE A 27 13.90 -19.23 2.34
N ALA A 28 14.88 -19.16 1.42
CA ALA A 28 15.12 -17.99 0.59
C ALA A 28 13.98 -17.73 -0.41
N VAL A 29 13.38 -18.79 -0.98
CA VAL A 29 12.21 -18.66 -1.88
C VAL A 29 10.96 -18.23 -1.10
N VAL A 30 10.76 -18.69 0.14
CA VAL A 30 9.61 -18.29 0.96
C VAL A 30 9.77 -16.85 1.49
N MET A 31 10.97 -16.43 1.88
CA MET A 31 11.23 -15.04 2.29
C MET A 31 11.27 -14.07 1.11
N GLY A 32 11.73 -14.51 -0.07
CA GLY A 32 11.70 -13.72 -1.31
C GLY A 32 10.31 -13.63 -1.93
N GLY A 33 9.50 -14.68 -1.81
CA GLY A 33 8.15 -14.77 -2.40
C GLY A 33 7.05 -14.07 -1.61
N VAL A 34 7.24 -13.83 -0.30
CA VAL A 34 6.27 -13.06 0.52
C VAL A 34 6.43 -11.54 0.33
N LEU A 35 7.55 -11.07 -0.21
CA LEU A 35 7.78 -9.64 -0.49
C LEU A 35 7.51 -9.24 -1.94
N THR A 36 7.24 -10.18 -2.84
CA THR A 36 6.64 -9.88 -4.16
C THR A 36 5.13 -9.72 -4.03
N GLY A 37 4.68 -8.97 -3.02
CA GLY A 37 3.42 -8.26 -3.13
C GLY A 37 3.63 -7.28 -4.28
N ARG A 38 3.03 -7.59 -5.43
CA ARG A 38 2.92 -6.79 -6.64
C ARG A 38 2.94 -5.29 -6.31
N GLN A 39 4.13 -4.71 -6.24
CA GLN A 39 4.33 -3.27 -6.27
C GLN A 39 4.27 -2.94 -7.74
N ASP A 40 3.05 -2.78 -8.25
CA ASP A 40 2.84 -2.02 -9.46
C ASP A 40 3.48 -0.66 -9.17
N ALA A 41 4.71 -0.47 -9.68
CA ALA A 41 5.42 0.79 -9.56
C ALA A 41 4.53 1.84 -10.24
N GLU A 42 3.79 2.57 -9.41
CA GLU A 42 2.81 3.56 -9.83
C GLU A 42 3.52 4.58 -10.72
N ILE A 43 3.00 4.77 -11.93
CA ILE A 43 3.57 5.67 -12.92
C ILE A 43 3.52 7.10 -12.34
N GLY A 44 4.64 7.55 -11.77
CA GLY A 44 4.87 8.92 -11.33
C GLY A 44 4.22 9.34 -10.00
N LEU A 45 3.44 8.49 -9.32
CA LEU A 45 2.95 8.81 -7.97
C LEU A 45 4.03 8.62 -6.91
N SER A 46 3.95 9.40 -5.84
CA SER A 46 4.81 9.26 -4.68
C SER A 46 4.69 7.84 -4.13
N GLY A 47 5.81 7.20 -3.76
CA GLY A 47 5.81 5.84 -3.19
C GLY A 47 5.07 5.70 -1.84
N LEU A 48 4.54 6.81 -1.33
CA LEU A 48 3.62 6.84 -0.19
C LEU A 48 2.16 6.54 -0.60
N VAL A 49 1.81 6.69 -1.88
CA VAL A 49 0.48 6.41 -2.42
C VAL A 49 0.40 4.96 -2.87
N SER A 50 -0.73 4.34 -2.59
CA SER A 50 -1.08 3.00 -3.06
C SER A 50 -2.53 3.02 -3.50
N VAL A 51 -2.76 2.71 -4.77
CA VAL A 51 -4.10 2.57 -5.34
C VAL A 51 -4.56 1.11 -5.28
N LYS A 52 -5.79 0.90 -4.80
CA LYS A 52 -6.48 -0.37 -4.68
C LYS A 52 -7.87 -0.26 -5.29
N GLY A 53 -8.51 -1.40 -5.51
CA GLY A 53 -9.89 -1.50 -6.00
C GLY A 53 -9.94 -2.15 -7.37
N THR A 54 -11.08 -2.00 -8.03
CA THR A 54 -11.34 -2.53 -9.37
C THR A 54 -10.73 -1.69 -10.49
N VAL A 55 -10.36 -0.44 -10.20
CA VAL A 55 -9.76 0.50 -11.15
C VAL A 55 -8.25 0.57 -10.98
N SER A 56 -7.49 0.33 -12.04
CA SER A 56 -6.05 0.54 -12.03
C SER A 56 -5.69 2.01 -12.27
N LEU A 57 -4.49 2.42 -11.86
CA LEU A 57 -4.02 3.80 -12.07
C LEU A 57 -3.94 4.18 -13.56
N SER A 58 -3.56 3.23 -14.41
CA SER A 58 -3.50 3.43 -15.86
C SER A 58 -4.87 3.74 -16.45
N ASP A 59 -5.93 3.12 -15.92
CA ASP A 59 -7.31 3.32 -16.41
C ASP A 59 -7.84 4.69 -16.02
N LEU A 60 -7.32 5.30 -14.94
CA LEU A 60 -7.70 6.64 -14.56
C LEU A 60 -7.18 7.70 -15.54
N GLU A 61 -6.20 7.39 -16.40
CA GLU A 61 -5.59 8.34 -17.34
C GLU A 61 -5.23 9.68 -16.65
N LEU A 62 -4.57 9.62 -15.49
CA LEU A 62 -4.16 10.82 -14.74
C LEU A 62 -3.21 11.68 -15.57
N SER A 63 -3.53 12.95 -15.72
CA SER A 63 -2.64 13.94 -16.33
C SER A 63 -1.43 14.21 -15.44
N THR A 64 -0.33 14.69 -16.03
CA THR A 64 0.88 15.07 -15.29
C THR A 64 0.59 16.16 -14.23
N ALA A 65 -0.35 17.07 -14.50
CA ALA A 65 -0.78 18.09 -13.54
C ALA A 65 -1.54 17.49 -12.34
N GLU A 66 -2.38 16.48 -12.58
CA GLU A 66 -3.08 15.74 -11.53
C GLU A 66 -2.10 14.95 -10.65
N VAL A 67 -1.17 14.20 -11.26
CA VAL A 67 -0.12 13.46 -10.55
C VAL A 67 0.73 14.41 -9.70
N SER A 68 1.14 15.55 -10.27
CA SER A 68 1.89 16.57 -9.54
C SER A 68 1.11 17.14 -8.36
N SER A 69 -0.20 17.36 -8.53
CA SER A 69 -1.07 17.85 -7.45
C SER A 69 -1.20 16.85 -6.30
N ILE A 70 -1.33 15.56 -6.62
CA ILE A 70 -1.37 14.48 -5.61
C ILE A 70 -0.02 14.40 -4.88
N ASN A 71 1.09 14.35 -5.62
CA ASN A 71 2.42 14.26 -5.03
C ASN A 71 2.73 15.46 -4.13
N THR A 72 2.37 16.67 -4.58
CA THR A 72 2.59 17.89 -3.81
C THR A 72 1.82 17.88 -2.49
N VAL A 73 0.55 17.43 -2.48
CA VAL A 73 -0.22 17.39 -1.23
C VAL A 73 0.26 16.27 -0.30
N VAL A 74 0.68 15.14 -0.84
CA VAL A 74 1.19 14.01 -0.04
C VAL A 74 2.54 14.36 0.57
N ASP A 75 3.46 14.90 -0.22
CA ASP A 75 4.79 15.31 0.25
C ASP A 75 4.70 16.42 1.31
N ARG A 76 3.78 17.39 1.13
CA ARG A 76 3.51 18.42 2.13
C ARG A 76 3.14 17.85 3.51
N HIS A 77 2.47 16.71 3.55
CA HIS A 77 1.99 16.09 4.78
C HIS A 77 2.72 14.80 5.15
N ARG A 78 3.91 14.55 4.58
CA ARG A 78 4.70 13.32 4.79
C ARG A 78 5.11 13.05 6.23
N ASP A 79 5.27 14.10 7.03
CA ASP A 79 5.62 13.98 8.45
C ASP A 79 4.41 13.55 9.31
N THR A 80 3.20 13.74 8.75
CA THR A 80 1.93 13.35 9.37
C THR A 80 1.51 11.96 8.89
N PHE A 81 1.56 11.73 7.58
CA PHE A 81 1.07 10.51 6.94
C PHE A 81 2.22 9.74 6.29
N THR A 82 2.44 8.52 6.77
CA THR A 82 3.47 7.61 6.29
C THR A 82 3.02 6.79 5.08
N ARG A 83 1.71 6.72 4.84
CA ARG A 83 1.13 6.01 3.70
C ARG A 83 -0.27 6.51 3.39
N VAL A 84 -0.62 6.55 2.11
CA VAL A 84 -1.92 6.93 1.56
C VAL A 84 -2.45 5.76 0.75
N ILE A 85 -3.53 5.14 1.20
CA ILE A 85 -4.20 4.05 0.51
C ILE A 85 -5.46 4.61 -0.11
N LEU A 86 -5.49 4.70 -1.43
CA LEU A 86 -6.65 5.12 -2.20
C LEU A 86 -7.37 3.87 -2.72
N THR A 87 -8.67 3.74 -2.44
CA THR A 87 -9.49 2.68 -3.00
C THR A 87 -10.46 3.28 -3.99
N ILE A 88 -10.46 2.82 -5.25
CA ILE A 88 -11.34 3.30 -6.32
C ILE A 88 -12.02 2.12 -6.99
N ASP A 89 -13.34 2.23 -7.11
CA ASP A 89 -14.18 1.27 -7.80
C ASP A 89 -15.10 1.95 -8.81
N VAL A 90 -15.36 1.29 -9.94
CA VAL A 90 -16.39 1.75 -10.89
C VAL A 90 -17.75 1.28 -10.39
N GLN A 91 -18.74 2.16 -10.39
CA GLN A 91 -20.07 1.83 -9.88
C GLN A 91 -20.89 0.99 -10.88
N ASP A 92 -20.67 1.19 -12.17
CA ASP A 92 -21.35 0.50 -13.26
C ASP A 92 -20.31 -0.17 -14.16
N GLY A 93 -20.64 -1.24 -14.87
CA GLY A 93 -19.70 -1.98 -15.75
C GLY A 93 -19.26 -1.17 -16.97
N VAL A 94 -18.49 -0.11 -16.75
CA VAL A 94 -18.02 0.81 -17.78
C VAL A 94 -16.74 0.25 -18.39
N ASP A 95 -16.75 0.07 -19.71
CA ASP A 95 -15.59 -0.45 -20.46
C ASP A 95 -14.39 0.50 -20.46
N ARG A 96 -14.63 1.80 -20.28
CA ARG A 96 -13.58 2.83 -20.22
C ARG A 96 -13.93 3.95 -19.24
N ILE A 97 -12.95 4.38 -18.46
CA ILE A 97 -13.12 5.52 -17.54
C ILE A 97 -12.99 6.82 -18.33
N GLU A 98 -14.10 7.54 -18.44
CA GLU A 98 -14.16 8.89 -19.00
C GLU A 98 -14.19 9.93 -17.88
N ARG A 99 -14.01 11.21 -18.23
CA ARG A 99 -14.06 12.33 -17.27
C ARG A 99 -15.37 12.39 -16.47
N SER A 100 -16.48 12.00 -17.08
CA SER A 100 -17.81 11.98 -16.47
C SER A 100 -18.12 10.69 -15.70
N THR A 101 -17.29 9.65 -15.80
CA THR A 101 -17.51 8.37 -15.12
C THR A 101 -17.60 8.57 -13.62
N VAL A 102 -18.62 7.97 -13.01
CA VAL A 102 -18.83 8.00 -11.56
C VAL A 102 -18.02 6.86 -10.94
N LEU A 103 -17.17 7.24 -9.99
CA LEU A 103 -16.28 6.37 -9.25
C LEU A 103 -16.72 6.36 -7.80
N ALA A 104 -16.81 5.17 -7.21
CA ALA A 104 -16.81 5.03 -5.76
C ALA A 104 -15.35 5.15 -5.28
N TRP A 105 -15.10 5.98 -4.29
CA TRP A 105 -13.77 6.19 -3.75
C TRP A 105 -13.77 6.26 -2.23
N SER A 106 -12.69 5.75 -1.65
CA SER A 106 -12.36 5.96 -0.25
C SER A 106 -10.84 6.06 -0.07
N MET A 107 -10.41 6.61 1.06
CA MET A 107 -9.00 6.80 1.37
C MET A 107 -8.70 6.42 2.81
N ALA A 108 -7.56 5.79 3.05
CA ALA A 108 -7.00 5.58 4.37
C ALA A 108 -5.60 6.20 4.42
N LEU A 109 -5.38 7.08 5.40
CA LEU A 109 -4.13 7.79 5.64
C LEU A 109 -3.53 7.22 6.92
N VAL A 110 -2.41 6.50 6.78
CA VAL A 110 -1.72 5.89 7.91
C VAL A 110 -0.80 6.94 8.52
N THR A 111 -0.91 7.14 9.83
CA THR A 111 -0.09 8.12 10.56
C THR A 111 1.18 7.47 11.12
N ASN A 112 2.08 8.29 11.66
CA ASN A 112 3.26 7.83 12.41
C ASN A 112 2.92 7.26 13.80
N GLY A 113 1.70 7.47 14.31
CA GLY A 113 1.28 7.20 15.69
C GLY A 113 0.38 5.99 15.88
N ASN A 114 0.39 5.00 14.97
CA ASN A 114 -0.52 3.84 14.97
C ASN A 114 -2.01 4.18 14.82
N CYS A 115 -2.33 5.35 14.28
CA CYS A 115 -3.70 5.75 13.95
C CYS A 115 -3.88 5.77 12.43
N GLU A 116 -5.07 5.40 11.96
CA GLU A 116 -5.47 5.54 10.56
C GLU A 116 -6.59 6.56 10.43
N VAL A 117 -6.43 7.53 9.55
CA VAL A 117 -7.49 8.48 9.22
C VAL A 117 -8.18 8.00 7.94
N ARG A 118 -9.45 7.61 8.05
CA ARG A 118 -10.22 6.98 6.96
C ARG A 118 -11.35 7.89 6.49
N SER A 119 -11.58 7.89 5.18
CA SER A 119 -12.75 8.53 4.61
C SER A 119 -13.91 7.55 4.59
N TRP A 120 -15.11 8.07 4.70
CA TRP A 120 -16.29 7.33 4.24
C TRP A 120 -16.20 7.08 2.74
N ASN A 121 -16.81 5.98 2.27
CA ASN A 121 -16.96 5.74 0.84
C ASN A 121 -17.87 6.82 0.24
N ARG A 122 -17.44 7.40 -0.88
CA ARG A 122 -18.16 8.48 -1.57
C ARG A 122 -18.17 8.23 -3.06
N THR A 123 -19.18 8.75 -3.74
CA THR A 123 -19.19 8.78 -5.21
C THR A 123 -18.66 10.13 -5.70
N VAL A 124 -17.85 10.09 -6.74
CA VAL A 124 -17.24 11.28 -7.36
C VAL A 124 -17.11 11.06 -8.86
N LYS A 125 -17.23 12.12 -9.66
CA LYS A 125 -16.88 12.04 -11.08
C LYS A 125 -15.37 11.98 -11.24
N ARG A 126 -14.87 11.26 -12.25
CA ARG A 126 -13.43 11.14 -12.50
C ARG A 126 -12.73 12.49 -12.60
N ASP A 127 -13.32 13.48 -13.28
CA ASP A 127 -12.77 14.83 -13.43
C ASP A 127 -12.55 15.61 -12.11
N THR A 128 -13.27 15.23 -11.06
CA THR A 128 -13.24 15.89 -9.74
C THR A 128 -12.54 15.05 -8.67
N LEU A 129 -12.21 13.78 -8.98
CA LEU A 129 -11.55 12.85 -8.07
C LEU A 129 -10.31 13.47 -7.42
N VAL A 130 -9.37 13.98 -8.22
CA VAL A 130 -8.10 14.52 -7.71
C VAL A 130 -8.32 15.72 -6.80
N LYS A 131 -9.26 16.60 -7.16
CA LYS A 131 -9.64 17.74 -6.32
C LYS A 131 -10.21 17.28 -4.98
N GLN A 132 -11.03 16.22 -4.97
CA GLN A 132 -11.56 15.64 -3.74
C GLN A 132 -10.47 14.98 -2.89
N MET A 133 -9.53 14.26 -3.51
CA MET A 133 -8.38 13.67 -2.83
C MET A 133 -7.54 14.74 -2.14
N VAL A 134 -7.16 15.80 -2.86
CA VAL A 134 -6.37 16.92 -2.31
C VAL A 134 -7.10 17.60 -1.16
N SER A 135 -8.40 17.86 -1.32
CA SER A 135 -9.23 18.44 -0.26
C SER A 135 -9.26 17.55 0.98
N TYR A 136 -9.44 16.25 0.79
CA TYR A 136 -9.51 15.27 1.87
C TYR A 136 -8.19 15.16 2.63
N VAL A 137 -7.05 15.04 1.96
CA VAL A 137 -5.73 14.96 2.62
C VAL A 137 -5.48 16.18 3.49
N ASN A 138 -5.76 17.39 2.97
CA ASN A 138 -5.61 18.62 3.75
C ASN A 138 -6.58 18.69 4.95
N LYS A 139 -7.83 18.28 4.77
CA LYS A 139 -8.81 18.20 5.86
C LYS A 139 -8.33 17.21 6.92
N ALA A 140 -7.95 16.00 6.51
CA ALA A 140 -7.48 14.95 7.39
C ALA A 140 -6.24 15.36 8.19
N ALA A 141 -5.26 16.02 7.56
CA ALA A 141 -4.08 16.53 8.27
C ALA A 141 -4.46 17.51 9.39
N ARG A 142 -5.38 18.44 9.08
CA ARG A 142 -5.86 19.43 10.07
C ARG A 142 -6.61 18.76 11.21
N GLU A 143 -7.58 17.90 10.91
CA GLU A 143 -8.36 17.23 11.96
C GLU A 143 -7.49 16.30 12.81
N TYR A 144 -6.55 15.57 12.20
CA TYR A 144 -5.60 14.73 12.95
C TYR A 144 -4.69 15.58 13.84
N THR A 145 -4.20 16.72 13.37
CA THR A 145 -3.41 17.65 14.19
C THR A 145 -4.21 18.17 15.39
N ASN A 146 -5.51 18.44 15.21
CA ASN A 146 -6.40 18.80 16.32
C ASN A 146 -6.60 17.62 17.28
N PHE A 147 -6.77 16.42 16.75
CA PHE A 147 -6.93 15.19 17.53
C PHE A 147 -5.71 14.89 18.43
N LYS A 148 -4.49 15.08 17.91
CA LYS A 148 -3.24 14.91 18.66
C LYS A 148 -3.09 15.84 19.87
N ARG A 149 -3.93 16.87 20.01
CA ARG A 149 -3.94 17.73 21.20
C ARG A 149 -4.52 17.03 22.43
N TYR A 150 -5.15 15.87 22.26
CA TYR A 150 -5.79 15.08 23.31
C TYR A 150 -5.11 13.71 23.45
N PRO A 151 -3.92 13.65 24.08
CA PRO A 151 -3.07 12.45 24.09
C PRO A 151 -3.72 11.23 24.77
N ASP A 152 -4.55 11.47 25.78
CA ASP A 152 -5.30 10.41 26.49
C ASP A 152 -6.31 9.71 25.57
N ILE A 153 -6.78 10.43 24.54
CA ILE A 153 -7.69 9.90 23.53
C ILE A 153 -6.87 9.20 22.43
N GLU A 154 -5.74 9.77 21.98
CA GLU A 154 -4.93 9.17 20.90
C GLU A 154 -4.49 7.73 21.21
N GLN A 155 -4.14 7.41 22.46
CA GLN A 155 -3.72 6.05 22.85
C GLN A 155 -4.83 4.99 22.67
N ASN A 156 -6.10 5.41 22.64
CA ASN A 156 -7.25 4.51 22.62
C ASN A 156 -7.89 4.37 21.23
N PHE A 157 -7.57 5.23 20.28
CA PHE A 157 -8.23 5.25 18.96
C PHE A 157 -7.27 4.86 17.85
N LYS A 158 -7.52 3.67 17.28
CA LYS A 158 -6.78 3.16 16.11
C LYS A 158 -7.25 3.78 14.79
N THR A 159 -8.44 4.38 14.76
CA THR A 159 -9.02 4.90 13.52
C THR A 159 -9.86 6.15 13.77
N LEU A 160 -9.66 7.16 12.93
CA LEU A 160 -10.44 8.40 12.88
C LEU A 160 -11.19 8.48 11.54
N TYR A 161 -12.50 8.67 11.56
CA TYR A 161 -13.31 8.83 10.34
C TYR A 161 -13.63 10.30 10.05
N ILE A 162 -13.42 10.75 8.81
CA ILE A 162 -13.53 12.17 8.37
C ILE A 162 -14.37 12.37 7.10
#